data_AF-V5SER8-F1
#
_entry.id   AF-V5SER8-F1
#
_cell.length_a   1.000
_cell.length_b   1.000
_cell.length_c   1.000
_cell.angle_alpha   90.00
_cell.angle_beta   90.00
_cell.angle_gamma   90.00
#
_symmetry.space_group_name_H-M   'P 1'
#
loop_
_entity.id
_entity.type
_entity.pdbx_description
1 polymer ?
#
loop_
_entity_poly.entity_id
_entity_poly.type
_entity_poly.pdbx_seq_one_letter_code
_entity_poly.pdbx_strand_id
1 'polypeptide(L)'
;MGIARTVQTYLANRGVSYDALTHEPTLHALATEAEVAQVFADCEPGAVSPMTGACGLSGVVDDSLEGFDHIYFEAGDRRRLLHVTGQGFHRLTVDLPHVPISVPAH
;
A
#
# COMPACT_ATOMS: atom_id res chain seq x y z
N MET A 1 8.24 17.40 18.56
CA MET A 1 8.74 16.81 17.30
C MET A 1 8.97 17.93 16.32
N GLY A 2 10.14 18.00 15.69
CA GLY A 2 10.51 19.09 14.79
C GLY A 2 10.51 18.63 13.33
N ILE A 3 10.41 19.59 12.42
CA ILE A 3 10.63 19.39 10.99
C ILE A 3 12.06 18.86 10.75
N ALA A 4 12.23 17.93 9.81
CA ALA A 4 13.52 17.30 9.53
C ALA A 4 14.59 18.35 9.18
N ARG A 5 15.77 18.28 9.81
CA ARG A 5 16.85 19.28 9.65
C ARG A 5 17.32 19.42 8.19
N THR A 6 17.32 18.33 7.43
CA THR A 6 17.61 18.33 5.99
C THR A 6 16.63 19.18 5.19
N VAL A 7 15.34 19.14 5.54
CA VAL A 7 14.30 19.96 4.90
C VAL A 7 14.50 21.44 5.24
N GLN A 8 14.79 21.76 6.51
CA GLN A 8 15.07 23.14 6.94
C GLN A 8 16.24 23.74 6.14
N THR A 9 17.35 23.01 6.05
CA THR A 9 18.54 23.45 5.31
C THR A 9 18.24 23.64 3.82
N TYR A 10 17.47 22.74 3.21
CA TYR A 10 17.11 22.85 1.80
C TYR A 10 16.27 24.10 1.50
N LEU A 11 15.27 24.38 2.34
CA LEU A 11 14.42 25.56 2.19
C LEU A 11 15.21 26.86 2.41
N ALA A 12 16.06 26.90 3.44
CA ALA A 12 16.94 28.04 3.72
C ALA A 12 17.92 28.32 2.56
N ASN A 13 18.55 27.28 2.00
CA ASN A 13 19.47 27.41 0.87
C ASN A 13 18.78 27.94 -0.40
N ARG A 14 17.46 27.78 -0.52
CA ARG A 14 16.66 28.32 -1.62
C ARG A 14 15.94 29.62 -1.29
N GLY A 15 16.14 30.17 -0.09
CA GLY A 15 15.46 31.39 0.35
C GLY A 15 13.93 31.24 0.43
N VAL A 16 13.42 30.02 0.63
CA VAL A 16 11.99 29.75 0.71
C VAL A 16 11.53 29.91 2.17
N SER A 17 10.71 30.91 2.43
CA SER A 17 10.01 31.08 3.70
C SER A 17 8.86 30.08 3.82
N TYR A 18 8.59 29.60 5.04
CA TYR A 18 7.52 28.66 5.32
C TYR A 18 7.00 28.83 6.75
N ASP A 19 5.74 28.44 6.95
CA ASP A 19 5.12 28.27 8.26
C ASP A 19 4.73 26.79 8.44
N ALA A 20 4.94 26.25 9.64
CA ALA A 20 4.57 24.87 9.95
C ALA A 20 3.31 24.84 10.82
N LEU A 21 2.28 24.13 10.35
CA LEU A 21 1.08 23.85 11.13
C LEU A 21 1.27 22.53 11.89
N THR A 22 0.94 22.53 13.18
CA THR A 22 0.93 21.30 13.98
C THR A 22 -0.42 20.62 13.80
N HIS A 23 -0.40 19.31 13.52
CA HIS A 23 -1.59 18.47 13.48
C HIS A 23 -1.52 17.41 14.57
N GLU A 24 -2.66 16.84 14.94
CA GLU A 24 -2.69 15.68 15.84
C GLU A 24 -1.93 14.51 15.21
N PRO A 25 -1.07 13.79 15.96
CA PRO A 25 -0.36 12.64 15.43
C PRO A 25 -1.34 11.64 14.80
N THR A 26 -1.03 11.21 13.58
CA THR A 26 -1.79 10.14 12.95
C THR A 26 -1.63 8.87 13.78
N LEU A 27 -2.75 8.27 14.18
CA LEU A 27 -2.77 7.04 15.00
C LEU A 27 -2.33 5.79 14.24
N HIS A 28 -2.18 5.89 12.93
CA HIS A 28 -1.76 4.82 12.05
C HIS A 28 -0.56 5.27 11.22
N ALA A 29 0.38 4.35 11.03
CA ALA A 29 1.55 4.51 10.19
C ALA A 29 1.66 3.30 9.25
N LEU A 30 2.42 3.44 8.17
CA LEU A 30 2.79 2.31 7.35
C LEU A 30 3.68 1.36 8.15
N ALA A 31 3.50 0.05 7.94
CA ALA A 31 4.41 -0.95 8.46
C ALA A 31 5.81 -0.73 7.87
N THR A 32 6.83 -0.97 8.69
CA THR A 32 8.23 -1.03 8.25
C THR A 32 8.48 -2.30 7.45
N GLU A 33 9.53 -2.31 6.63
CA GLU A 33 9.91 -3.51 5.84
C GLU A 33 10.16 -4.73 6.75
N ALA A 34 10.67 -4.51 7.97
CA ALA A 34 10.90 -5.58 8.94
C ALA A 34 9.59 -6.16 9.47
N GLU A 35 8.59 -5.32 9.77
CA GLU A 35 7.26 -5.78 10.21
C GLU A 35 6.53 -6.50 9.07
N VAL A 36 6.65 -5.99 7.83
CA VAL A 36 6.11 -6.65 6.64
C VAL A 36 6.73 -8.04 6.47
N ALA A 37 8.05 -8.16 6.54
CA ALA A 37 8.74 -9.45 6.38
C ALA A 37 8.39 -10.47 7.47
N GLN A 38 7.95 -10.04 8.66
CA GLN A 38 7.49 -10.95 9.72
C GLN A 38 6.14 -11.58 9.41
N VAL A 39 5.25 -10.84 8.74
CA VAL A 39 3.89 -11.32 8.41
C VAL A 39 3.87 -12.03 7.07
N PHE A 40 4.58 -11.50 6.08
CA PHE A 40 4.67 -12.05 4.72
C PHE A 40 5.97 -12.84 4.55
N ALA A 41 6.21 -13.81 5.44
CA ALA A 41 7.50 -14.53 5.55
C ALA A 41 7.90 -15.29 4.27
N ASP A 42 6.93 -15.67 3.43
CA ASP A 42 7.15 -16.38 2.17
C ASP A 42 7.34 -15.43 0.96
N CYS A 43 7.25 -14.11 1.18
CA CYS A 43 7.48 -13.11 0.13
C CYS A 43 8.90 -12.54 0.22
N GLU A 44 9.50 -12.27 -0.93
CA GLU A 44 10.71 -11.44 -0.99
C GLU A 44 10.41 -9.99 -0.58
N PRO A 45 11.34 -9.28 0.10
CA PRO A 45 11.13 -7.89 0.50
C PRO A 45 10.78 -6.98 -0.69
N GLY A 46 9.71 -6.20 -0.57
CA GLY A 46 9.18 -5.37 -1.65
C GLY A 46 8.45 -6.11 -2.79
N ALA A 47 8.15 -7.40 -2.67
CA ALA A 47 7.36 -8.18 -3.64
C ALA A 47 6.15 -8.87 -2.98
N VAL A 48 5.51 -8.18 -2.04
CA VAL A 48 4.42 -8.73 -1.22
C VAL A 48 3.17 -8.99 -2.06
N SER A 49 2.64 -10.21 -1.97
CA SER A 49 1.35 -10.54 -2.58
C SER A 49 0.19 -9.85 -1.83
N PRO A 50 -0.83 -9.30 -2.54
CA PRO A 50 -1.98 -8.67 -1.90
C PRO A 50 -3.00 -9.66 -1.30
N MET A 51 -2.74 -10.96 -1.38
CA MET A 51 -3.62 -12.01 -0.87
C MET A 51 -3.54 -12.14 0.65
N THR A 52 -4.10 -11.15 1.36
CA THR A 52 -4.08 -11.02 2.83
C THR A 52 -4.56 -12.26 3.58
N GLY A 53 -5.56 -12.97 3.04
CA GLY A 53 -6.07 -14.22 3.61
C GLY A 53 -5.02 -15.33 3.72
N ALA A 54 -4.02 -15.36 2.83
CA ALA A 54 -2.92 -16.33 2.89
C ALA A 54 -1.98 -16.06 4.09
N CYS A 55 -1.96 -14.83 4.59
CA CYS A 55 -1.10 -14.39 5.70
C CYS A 55 -1.89 -14.18 7.00
N GLY A 56 -3.15 -14.60 7.08
CA GLY A 56 -3.99 -14.46 8.27
C GLY A 56 -4.36 -13.00 8.60
N LEU A 57 -4.23 -12.09 7.65
CA LEU A 57 -4.60 -10.70 7.79
C LEU A 57 -6.02 -10.45 7.25
N SER A 58 -6.71 -9.48 7.85
CA SER A 58 -7.86 -8.85 7.20
C SER A 58 -7.36 -7.88 6.13
N GLY A 59 -8.10 -7.78 5.03
CA GLY A 59 -7.81 -6.87 3.94
C GLY A 59 -9.07 -6.13 3.51
N VAL A 60 -8.88 -5.13 2.67
CA VAL A 60 -9.95 -4.44 1.95
C VAL A 60 -9.61 -4.42 0.48
N VAL A 61 -10.62 -4.37 -0.38
CA VAL A 61 -10.45 -4.27 -1.82
C VAL A 61 -11.02 -2.95 -2.30
N ASP A 62 -10.31 -2.32 -3.24
CA ASP A 62 -10.80 -1.10 -3.84
C ASP A 62 -11.92 -1.38 -4.84
N ASP A 63 -13.03 -0.64 -4.75
CA ASP A 63 -14.17 -0.77 -5.67
C ASP A 63 -13.78 -0.61 -7.14
N SER A 64 -12.74 0.19 -7.42
CA SER A 64 -12.26 0.39 -8.79
C SER A 64 -11.68 -0.86 -9.44
N LEU A 65 -11.32 -1.89 -8.65
CA LEU A 65 -10.81 -3.16 -9.18
C LEU A 65 -11.92 -4.12 -9.65
N GLU A 66 -13.18 -3.82 -9.34
CA GLU A 66 -14.31 -4.59 -9.86
C GLU A 66 -14.56 -4.34 -11.36
N GLY A 67 -15.02 -5.36 -12.06
CA GLY A 67 -15.39 -5.27 -13.48
C GLY A 67 -14.23 -5.36 -14.49
N PHE A 68 -12.97 -5.46 -14.05
CA PHE A 68 -11.86 -5.77 -14.95
C PHE A 68 -11.85 -7.25 -15.37
N ASP A 69 -11.63 -7.54 -16.65
CA ASP A 69 -11.53 -8.93 -17.15
C ASP A 69 -10.24 -9.63 -16.71
N HIS A 70 -9.18 -8.87 -16.44
CA HIS A 70 -7.84 -9.37 -16.13
C HIS A 70 -7.22 -8.54 -15.01
N ILE A 71 -6.75 -9.24 -13.97
CA ILE A 71 -6.07 -8.63 -12.82
C ILE A 71 -4.67 -9.24 -12.71
N TYR A 72 -3.69 -8.39 -12.38
CA TYR A 72 -2.29 -8.76 -12.17
C TYR A 72 -1.81 -8.28 -10.80
N PHE A 73 -1.06 -9.12 -10.09
CA PHE A 73 -0.47 -8.74 -8.80
C PHE A 73 0.80 -9.54 -8.50
N GLU A 74 1.58 -9.06 -7.53
CA GLU A 74 2.85 -9.67 -7.12
C GLU A 74 2.67 -11.13 -6.64
N ALA A 75 3.56 -12.00 -7.14
CA ALA A 75 3.53 -13.43 -6.83
C ALA A 75 4.24 -13.80 -5.52
N GLY A 76 4.84 -12.84 -4.81
CA GLY A 76 5.72 -13.10 -3.67
C GLY A 76 7.22 -13.09 -4.04
N ASP A 77 7.56 -12.94 -5.32
CA ASP A 77 8.94 -12.82 -5.79
C ASP A 77 9.10 -11.61 -6.72
N ARG A 78 10.30 -11.02 -6.76
CA ARG A 78 10.56 -9.77 -7.52
C ARG A 78 10.55 -9.91 -9.04
N ARG A 79 10.11 -11.05 -9.59
CA ARG A 79 10.24 -11.37 -11.01
C ARG A 79 8.94 -11.81 -11.67
N ARG A 80 7.88 -12.03 -10.90
CA ARG A 80 6.66 -12.64 -11.43
C ARG A 80 5.42 -11.93 -10.93
N LEU A 81 4.49 -11.73 -11.86
CA LEU A 81 3.12 -11.36 -11.58
C LEU A 81 2.23 -12.58 -11.78
N LEU A 82 1.25 -12.75 -10.89
CA LEU A 82 0.14 -13.65 -11.10
C LEU A 82 -0.91 -12.96 -11.95
N HIS A 83 -1.40 -13.68 -12.96
CA HIS A 83 -2.54 -13.26 -13.77
C HIS A 83 -3.75 -14.08 -13.37
N VAL A 84 -4.86 -13.41 -13.10
CA VAL A 84 -6.16 -14.04 -12.90
C VAL A 84 -7.22 -13.35 -13.73
N THR A 85 -8.29 -14.08 -14.06
CA THR A 85 -9.48 -13.45 -14.63
C THR A 85 -10.18 -12.59 -13.58
N GLY A 86 -10.99 -11.63 -14.01
CA GLY A 86 -11.83 -10.83 -13.12
C GLY A 86 -12.70 -11.69 -12.20
N GLN A 87 -13.34 -12.74 -12.77
CA GLN A 87 -14.10 -13.71 -11.98
C GLN A 87 -13.23 -14.46 -10.96
N GLY A 88 -11.99 -14.79 -11.33
CA GLY A 88 -11.04 -15.42 -10.42
C GLY A 88 -10.69 -14.48 -9.26
N PHE A 89 -10.39 -13.22 -9.56
CA PHE A 89 -10.12 -12.20 -8.56
C PHE A 89 -11.31 -11.97 -7.63
N HIS A 90 -12.52 -11.83 -8.18
CA HIS A 90 -13.75 -11.68 -7.40
C HIS A 90 -13.95 -12.85 -6.44
N ARG A 91 -13.74 -14.10 -6.88
CA ARG A 91 -13.80 -15.28 -5.99
C ARG A 91 -12.77 -15.25 -4.85
N LEU A 92 -11.60 -14.68 -5.09
CA LEU A 92 -10.55 -14.55 -4.07
C LEU A 92 -10.86 -13.44 -3.05
N THR A 93 -11.74 -12.51 -3.39
CA THR A 93 -11.94 -11.24 -2.65
C THR A 93 -13.36 -11.01 -2.15
N VAL A 94 -14.31 -11.85 -2.54
CA VAL A 94 -15.75 -11.70 -2.24
C VAL A 94 -16.08 -11.55 -0.74
N ASP A 95 -15.25 -12.13 0.14
CA ASP A 95 -15.45 -12.06 1.59
C ASP A 95 -14.75 -10.86 2.25
N LEU A 96 -14.03 -10.04 1.48
CA LEU A 96 -13.37 -8.83 1.95
C LEU A 96 -14.29 -7.61 1.79
N PRO A 97 -14.21 -6.61 2.69
CA PRO A 97 -14.90 -5.34 2.48
C PRO A 97 -14.39 -4.63 1.22
N HIS A 98 -15.33 -4.20 0.40
CA HIS A 98 -15.12 -3.36 -0.79
C HIS A 98 -15.33 -1.89 -0.41
N VAL A 99 -14.31 -1.05 -0.63
CA VAL A 99 -14.31 0.36 -0.23
C VAL A 99 -13.54 1.23 -1.24
N PRO A 100 -13.95 2.49 -1.48
CA PRO A 100 -13.19 3.40 -2.32
C PRO A 100 -11.99 3.98 -1.56
N ILE A 101 -10.79 3.45 -1.79
CA ILE A 101 -9.54 3.87 -1.12
C ILE A 101 -8.56 4.56 -2.08
N SER A 102 -8.79 4.43 -3.37
CA SER A 102 -8.01 4.99 -4.46
C SER A 102 -8.73 6.18 -5.07
N VAL A 103 -7.96 7.14 -5.55
CA VAL A 103 -8.48 8.17 -6.45
C VAL A 103 -8.52 7.61 -7.87
N PRO A 104 -9.58 7.86 -8.67
CA PRO A 104 -9.65 7.39 -10.04
C PRO A 104 -8.41 7.83 -10.83
N ALA A 105 -7.76 6.88 -11.50
CA ALA A 105 -6.78 7.23 -12.52
C ALA A 105 -7.56 7.82 -13.71
N HIS A 106 -7.44 9.14 -13.87
CA HIS A 106 -7.97 10.02 -14.92
C HIS A 106 -8.72 9.39 -16.11
#